data_AF-A0A7D7VAI1-F1
#
_entry.id   AF-A0A7D7VAI1-F1
#
_cell.length_a   1.000
_cell.length_b   1.000
_cell.length_c   1.000
_cell.angle_alpha   90.00
_cell.angle_beta   90.00
_cell.angle_gamma   90.00
#
_symmetry.space_group_name_H-M   'P 1'
#
loop_
_entity.id
_entity.type
_entity.pdbx_description
1 polymer ?
#
loop_
_entity_poly.entity_id
_entity_poly.type
_entity_poly.pdbx_seq_one_letter_code
_entity_poly.pdbx_strand_id
1 'polypeptide(L)'
;MKTRFLAVSAIAVASILVFFVVDSMNLDRLCAEKDGVRNGDMCIIETFETEIDETDITESDFDFSKVRTMKPNTMEFFYYPNPGDVANRDVFQKFILIRLPEELGGDADDVSAFRAYSSLSVGVHCQVKYWPDEGRKRMEDPCWGSMYRPIDGANMYPYPVMTDSPLGLPYLDLSIDDYGSLYVEPPVWTMQENGVIGVGRIMSMQEIRHGSQILVDSYEKINPNHPEIPVDFAGLALAEISSHHNRVNARYSDFGSLYHQDISFEVRNVSAQDQKSFSNMAKPNSEFWQIDDTVIRIGGSAMDENSKQPEKFHDYDVEFILDGFTYAITGSDLELLKTFIVLHYFQEGNYDDMFLVSSTVEQ
;
A
#
# COMPACT_ATOMS: atom_id res chain seq x y z
N MET A 1 15.03 24.97 -59.43
CA MET A 1 15.55 25.67 -58.24
C MET A 1 15.55 24.67 -57.10
N LYS A 2 16.73 24.39 -56.54
CA LYS A 2 16.99 23.42 -55.48
C LYS A 2 16.72 24.09 -54.13
N THR A 3 15.97 23.46 -53.23
CA THR A 3 16.29 23.52 -51.80
C THR A 3 15.72 22.31 -51.07
N ARG A 4 16.63 21.54 -50.46
CA ARG A 4 16.40 20.37 -49.64
C ARG A 4 15.96 20.84 -48.25
N PHE A 5 14.91 20.25 -47.68
CA PHE A 5 14.62 20.36 -46.25
C PHE A 5 14.89 19.03 -45.56
N LEU A 6 15.41 19.15 -44.34
CA LEU A 6 16.14 18.16 -43.57
C LEU A 6 15.33 16.89 -43.29
N ALA A 7 15.93 15.75 -43.62
CA ALA A 7 15.65 14.47 -42.98
C ALA A 7 16.81 14.19 -42.00
N VAL A 8 16.71 14.69 -40.77
CA VAL A 8 17.61 14.34 -39.67
C VAL A 8 16.79 14.38 -38.39
N SER A 9 16.40 13.20 -37.87
CA SER A 9 16.18 12.95 -36.42
C SER A 9 15.37 11.67 -36.09
N ALA A 10 15.28 10.65 -36.95
CA ALA A 10 14.67 9.36 -36.57
C ALA A 10 15.69 8.31 -36.03
N ILE A 11 17.00 8.54 -36.19
CA ILE A 11 18.02 7.53 -35.89
C ILE A 11 18.65 7.71 -34.49
N ALA A 12 18.43 8.86 -33.82
CA ALA A 12 19.03 9.12 -32.50
C ALA A 12 18.21 8.56 -31.32
N VAL A 13 16.90 8.32 -31.48
CA VAL A 13 16.04 7.83 -30.39
C VAL A 13 16.07 6.29 -30.28
N ALA A 14 16.26 5.59 -31.39
CA ALA A 14 16.41 4.13 -31.38
C ALA A 14 17.72 3.68 -30.70
N SER A 15 18.78 4.48 -30.78
CA SER A 15 20.09 4.12 -30.23
C SER A 15 20.15 4.23 -28.69
N ILE A 16 19.35 5.09 -28.06
CA ILE A 16 19.35 5.25 -26.60
C ILE A 16 18.53 4.14 -25.92
N LEU A 17 17.47 3.64 -26.57
CA LEU A 17 16.68 2.51 -26.08
C LEU A 17 17.41 1.15 -26.21
N VAL A 18 18.30 1.00 -27.20
CA VAL A 18 19.05 -0.25 -27.38
C VAL A 18 20.17 -0.42 -26.35
N PHE A 19 20.72 0.66 -25.77
CA PHE A 19 21.76 0.52 -24.74
C PHE A 19 21.24 0.08 -23.38
N PHE A 20 19.96 0.27 -23.05
CA PHE A 20 19.38 -0.23 -21.80
C PHE A 20 18.83 -1.66 -21.89
N VAL A 21 18.58 -2.17 -23.11
CA VAL A 21 18.06 -3.54 -23.32
C VAL A 21 19.18 -4.57 -23.48
N VAL A 22 20.41 -4.16 -23.82
CA VAL A 22 21.51 -5.12 -24.04
C VAL A 22 22.20 -5.57 -22.74
N ASP A 23 22.08 -4.83 -21.64
CA ASP A 23 22.57 -5.29 -20.33
C ASP A 23 21.56 -6.17 -19.56
N SER A 24 20.30 -6.27 -20.00
CA SER A 24 19.34 -7.20 -19.39
C SER A 24 19.50 -8.65 -19.89
N MET A 25 20.25 -8.88 -20.97
CA MET A 25 20.35 -10.18 -21.63
C MET A 25 21.57 -11.05 -21.22
N ASN A 26 22.17 -10.79 -20.05
CA ASN A 26 23.15 -11.70 -19.44
C ASN A 26 22.85 -12.03 -17.97
N LEU A 27 21.63 -11.78 -17.49
CA LEU A 27 21.20 -12.20 -16.15
C LEU A 27 21.07 -13.74 -16.04
N ASP A 28 20.68 -14.41 -17.12
CA ASP A 28 20.65 -15.89 -17.20
C ASP A 28 22.02 -16.54 -17.01
N ARG A 29 23.10 -15.76 -17.17
CA ARG A 29 24.47 -16.25 -17.06
C ARG A 29 25.04 -16.13 -15.64
N LEU A 30 24.45 -15.32 -14.77
CA LEU A 30 24.98 -15.07 -13.42
C LEU A 30 24.49 -16.08 -12.37
N CYS A 31 23.33 -16.71 -12.55
CA CYS A 31 22.96 -17.88 -11.72
C CYS A 31 23.76 -19.16 -12.07
N ALA A 32 24.64 -19.11 -13.07
CA ALA A 32 25.28 -20.31 -13.63
C ALA A 32 26.74 -20.54 -13.21
N GLU A 33 27.45 -19.55 -12.64
CA GLU A 33 28.92 -19.66 -12.60
C GLU A 33 29.58 -19.94 -11.23
N LYS A 34 29.01 -19.66 -10.05
CA LYS A 34 29.64 -20.09 -8.77
C LYS A 34 28.67 -20.24 -7.59
N ASP A 35 28.52 -21.48 -7.11
CA ASP A 35 28.00 -21.91 -5.80
C ASP A 35 26.50 -21.75 -5.47
N GLY A 36 25.67 -21.14 -6.32
CA GLY A 36 24.21 -21.30 -6.23
C GLY A 36 23.78 -22.73 -6.65
N VAL A 37 23.13 -23.49 -5.77
CA VAL A 37 22.62 -24.83 -6.11
C VAL A 37 21.42 -24.67 -7.07
N ARG A 38 21.67 -24.82 -8.38
CA ARG A 38 20.61 -24.88 -9.40
C ARG A 38 19.74 -26.12 -9.19
N ASN A 39 18.43 -25.92 -9.22
CA ASN A 39 17.46 -26.96 -9.61
C ASN A 39 16.71 -26.47 -10.86
N GLY A 40 17.27 -26.71 -12.05
CA GLY A 40 16.72 -26.20 -13.31
C GLY A 40 17.03 -24.72 -13.54
N ASP A 41 16.00 -23.91 -13.80
CA ASP A 41 16.08 -22.48 -14.14
C ASP A 41 15.88 -21.54 -12.93
N MET A 42 15.86 -22.09 -11.71
CA MET A 42 15.54 -21.37 -10.48
C MET A 42 16.79 -21.07 -9.63
N CYS A 43 16.86 -19.87 -9.03
CA CYS A 43 17.97 -19.45 -8.18
C CYS A 43 17.54 -19.43 -6.70
N ILE A 44 18.28 -20.13 -5.82
CA ILE A 44 18.00 -20.20 -4.38
C ILE A 44 18.19 -18.82 -3.75
N ILE A 45 17.24 -18.42 -2.89
CA ILE A 45 17.43 -17.24 -2.04
C ILE A 45 18.35 -17.59 -0.89
N GLU A 46 19.54 -17.01 -0.91
CA GLU A 46 20.41 -16.97 0.24
C GLU A 46 20.26 -15.59 0.91
N THR A 47 19.62 -15.53 2.08
CA THR A 47 19.49 -14.28 2.85
C THR A 47 20.71 -14.12 3.76
N PHE A 48 21.27 -12.91 3.86
CA PHE A 48 22.56 -12.72 4.53
C PHE A 48 22.67 -11.48 5.43
N GLU A 49 21.58 -10.76 5.70
CA GLU A 49 21.67 -9.53 6.49
C GLU A 49 20.58 -9.47 7.56
N THR A 50 20.80 -10.18 8.66
CA THR A 50 20.22 -9.74 9.93
C THR A 50 21.06 -8.56 10.44
N GLU A 51 20.58 -7.32 10.28
CA GLU A 51 21.10 -6.18 11.06
C GLU A 51 20.71 -6.39 12.53
N ILE A 52 21.46 -7.23 13.25
CA ILE A 52 21.31 -7.41 14.69
C ILE A 52 22.44 -6.64 15.36
N ASP A 53 22.08 -5.59 16.11
CA ASP A 53 22.98 -4.89 17.04
C ASP A 53 23.13 -5.67 18.37
N GLU A 54 23.02 -7.00 18.34
CA GLU A 54 23.20 -7.87 19.50
C GLU A 54 24.32 -8.89 19.22
N THR A 55 25.32 -8.86 20.11
CA THR A 55 26.63 -9.50 19.96
C THR A 55 26.65 -11.00 20.30
N ASP A 56 25.55 -11.74 20.08
CA ASP A 56 25.47 -13.12 20.60
C ASP A 56 24.67 -14.12 19.74
N ILE A 57 24.76 -14.03 18.40
CA ILE A 57 24.23 -15.08 17.51
C ILE A 57 25.33 -15.62 16.61
N THR A 58 25.68 -16.89 16.82
CA THR A 58 26.58 -17.65 15.97
C THR A 58 25.90 -17.99 14.65
N GLU A 59 26.61 -17.75 13.55
CA GLU A 59 26.27 -17.93 12.12
C GLU A 59 25.72 -19.34 11.75
N SER A 60 25.74 -20.31 12.67
CA SER A 60 25.37 -21.71 12.45
C SER A 60 23.90 -22.07 12.71
N ASP A 61 23.09 -21.18 13.28
CA ASP A 61 21.79 -21.58 13.87
C ASP A 61 20.56 -21.20 13.03
N PHE A 62 20.73 -20.46 11.92
CA PHE A 62 19.61 -20.07 11.05
C PHE A 62 19.89 -20.36 9.59
N ASP A 63 19.36 -21.50 9.12
CA ASP A 63 19.24 -21.80 7.70
C ASP A 63 18.03 -21.05 7.13
N PHE A 64 18.23 -19.78 6.78
CA PHE A 64 17.20 -18.92 6.22
C PHE A 64 16.78 -19.30 4.79
N SER A 65 17.45 -20.29 4.17
CA SER A 65 17.04 -20.83 2.88
C SER A 65 15.72 -21.60 2.96
N LYS A 66 15.14 -21.81 4.16
CA LYS A 66 13.91 -22.57 4.38
C LYS A 66 12.74 -21.68 4.81
N VAL A 67 11.58 -21.87 4.18
CA VAL A 67 10.30 -21.21 4.51
C VAL A 67 9.93 -21.27 5.99
N ARG A 68 10.37 -22.29 6.72
CA ARG A 68 10.03 -22.48 8.14
C ARG A 68 10.87 -21.64 9.11
N THR A 69 11.95 -20.99 8.67
CA THR A 69 12.89 -20.32 9.60
C THR A 69 12.62 -18.83 9.77
N MET A 70 12.09 -18.16 8.76
CA MET A 70 11.67 -16.76 8.85
C MET A 70 10.36 -16.64 9.64
N LYS A 71 10.27 -15.78 10.67
CA LYS A 71 9.05 -15.65 11.48
C LYS A 71 7.97 -14.84 10.72
N PRO A 72 6.66 -15.05 10.97
CA PRO A 72 5.64 -14.17 10.45
C PRO A 72 5.90 -12.71 10.84
N ASN A 73 5.47 -11.77 10.00
CA ASN A 73 5.66 -10.34 10.17
C ASN A 73 7.14 -9.93 10.31
N THR A 74 8.03 -10.47 9.48
CA THR A 74 9.44 -10.07 9.42
C THR A 74 9.89 -9.79 8.00
N MET A 75 11.09 -9.22 7.87
CA MET A 75 11.76 -9.00 6.60
C MET A 75 13.22 -9.43 6.67
N GLU A 76 13.80 -9.79 5.52
CA GLU A 76 15.24 -9.98 5.31
C GLU A 76 15.66 -9.30 3.99
N PHE A 77 16.91 -8.86 3.91
CA PHE A 77 17.46 -8.41 2.63
C PHE A 77 18.22 -9.56 1.94
N PHE A 78 18.13 -9.60 0.62
CA PHE A 78 18.91 -10.50 -0.21
C PHE A 78 19.30 -9.84 -1.54
N TYR A 79 20.22 -10.46 -2.27
CA TYR A 79 20.69 -9.98 -3.56
C TYR A 79 20.23 -10.89 -4.70
N TYR A 80 19.64 -10.31 -5.74
CA TYR A 80 19.24 -11.01 -6.94
C TYR A 80 19.61 -10.23 -8.22
N PRO A 81 20.34 -10.84 -9.17
CA PRO A 81 21.13 -12.06 -8.97
C PRO A 81 22.19 -11.85 -7.88
N ASN A 82 22.51 -12.90 -7.10
CA ASN A 82 23.57 -12.83 -6.11
C ASN A 82 24.95 -12.80 -6.82
N PRO A 83 25.76 -11.73 -6.68
CA PRO A 83 27.03 -11.64 -7.38
C PRO A 83 28.13 -12.59 -6.87
N GLY A 84 27.88 -13.36 -5.80
CA GLY A 84 28.81 -14.31 -5.18
C GLY A 84 29.97 -13.64 -4.43
N ASP A 85 30.54 -12.57 -4.98
CA ASP A 85 31.50 -11.68 -4.33
C ASP A 85 30.77 -10.50 -3.68
N VAL A 86 30.91 -10.41 -2.36
CA VAL A 86 30.33 -9.34 -1.51
C VAL A 86 30.76 -7.95 -1.97
N ALA A 87 31.97 -7.82 -2.54
CA ALA A 87 32.49 -6.55 -3.04
C ALA A 87 31.80 -6.05 -4.32
N ASN A 88 31.10 -6.94 -5.03
CA ASN A 88 30.38 -6.63 -6.27
C ASN A 88 28.87 -6.46 -6.06
N ARG A 89 28.41 -6.37 -4.80
CA ARG A 89 27.00 -6.13 -4.47
C ARG A 89 26.54 -4.76 -4.95
N ASP A 90 25.57 -4.76 -5.86
CA ASP A 90 24.91 -3.55 -6.35
C ASP A 90 23.60 -3.29 -5.59
N VAL A 91 23.32 -2.04 -5.25
CA VAL A 91 22.05 -1.63 -4.63
C VAL A 91 20.84 -1.91 -5.53
N PHE A 92 21.02 -1.94 -6.85
CA PHE A 92 19.98 -2.34 -7.81
C PHE A 92 19.72 -3.86 -7.80
N GLN A 93 20.58 -4.64 -7.17
CA GLN A 93 20.38 -6.07 -6.98
C GLN A 93 19.81 -6.37 -5.59
N LYS A 94 19.58 -5.38 -4.72
CA LYS A 94 19.09 -5.61 -3.36
C LYS A 94 17.56 -5.68 -3.34
N PHE A 95 17.02 -6.73 -2.72
CA PHE A 95 15.59 -7.00 -2.59
C PHE A 95 15.24 -7.23 -1.12
N ILE A 96 13.98 -6.93 -0.78
CA ILE A 96 13.36 -7.19 0.51
C ILE A 96 12.55 -8.47 0.35
N LEU A 97 12.88 -9.52 1.10
CA LEU A 97 12.02 -10.66 1.33
C LEU A 97 11.16 -10.36 2.57
N ILE A 98 9.85 -10.44 2.44
CA ILE A 98 8.89 -10.23 3.53
C ILE A 98 8.15 -11.54 3.75
N ARG A 99 8.10 -12.00 5.00
CA ARG A 99 7.10 -12.99 5.43
C ARG A 99 5.95 -12.19 6.02
N LEU A 100 4.77 -12.35 5.43
CA LEU A 100 3.59 -11.56 5.80
C LEU A 100 3.23 -11.76 7.29
N PRO A 101 2.47 -10.82 7.87
CA PRO A 101 1.78 -11.04 9.14
C PRO A 101 0.82 -12.25 9.09
N GLU A 102 0.57 -12.87 10.23
CA GLU A 102 -0.32 -14.05 10.33
C GLU A 102 -1.73 -13.76 9.82
N GLU A 103 -2.25 -12.56 10.10
CA GLU A 103 -3.55 -12.10 9.63
C GLU A 103 -3.63 -12.06 8.09
N LEU A 104 -2.50 -11.78 7.42
CA LEU A 104 -2.35 -11.76 5.97
C LEU A 104 -1.87 -13.10 5.38
N GLY A 105 -1.92 -14.20 6.16
CA GLY A 105 -1.54 -15.55 5.71
C GLY A 105 -0.07 -15.89 5.89
N GLY A 106 0.67 -15.11 6.68
CA GLY A 106 2.08 -15.36 7.00
C GLY A 106 2.36 -16.66 7.74
N ASP A 107 1.35 -17.26 8.36
CA ASP A 107 1.41 -18.55 9.05
C ASP A 107 1.44 -19.75 8.10
N ALA A 108 1.17 -19.54 6.81
CA ALA A 108 1.25 -20.60 5.81
C ALA A 108 2.68 -21.14 5.64
N ASP A 109 2.77 -22.44 5.37
CA ASP A 109 4.02 -23.18 5.12
C ASP A 109 4.39 -23.23 3.62
N ASP A 110 3.79 -22.37 2.80
CA ASP A 110 3.98 -22.29 1.36
C ASP A 110 4.34 -20.87 0.90
N VAL A 111 4.54 -20.70 -0.41
CA VAL A 111 5.00 -19.44 -0.99
C VAL A 111 4.01 -18.28 -0.82
N SER A 112 2.73 -18.54 -0.54
CA SER A 112 1.73 -17.49 -0.34
C SER A 112 2.03 -16.60 0.88
N ALA A 113 2.81 -17.10 1.85
CA ALA A 113 3.27 -16.35 3.01
C ALA A 113 4.36 -15.31 2.70
N PHE A 114 4.96 -15.33 1.50
CA PHE A 114 6.14 -14.52 1.17
C PHE A 114 5.89 -13.52 0.05
N ARG A 115 6.59 -12.39 0.13
CA ARG A 115 6.66 -11.39 -0.94
C ARG A 115 8.11 -10.95 -1.10
N ALA A 116 8.53 -10.70 -2.34
CA ALA A 116 9.86 -10.18 -2.63
C ALA A 116 9.76 -8.93 -3.49
N TYR A 117 10.29 -7.80 -3.00
CA TYR A 117 10.26 -6.51 -3.70
C TYR A 117 11.66 -5.92 -3.84
N SER A 118 11.89 -5.13 -4.89
CA SER A 118 13.08 -4.28 -5.00
C SER A 118 13.22 -3.43 -3.74
N SER A 119 14.42 -3.35 -3.17
CA SER A 119 14.67 -2.45 -2.05
C SER A 119 14.79 -1.00 -2.47
N LEU A 120 14.60 -0.66 -3.75
CA LEU A 120 14.64 0.72 -4.24
C LEU A 120 13.24 1.26 -4.50
N SER A 121 12.97 2.45 -3.95
CA SER A 121 11.72 3.16 -4.14
C SER A 121 11.55 3.62 -5.59
N VAL A 122 10.29 3.75 -5.97
CA VAL A 122 9.88 4.20 -7.31
C VAL A 122 10.26 5.67 -7.51
N GLY A 123 11.08 5.95 -8.53
CA GLY A 123 11.38 7.29 -9.04
C GLY A 123 12.48 8.06 -8.32
N VAL A 124 12.79 7.76 -7.06
CA VAL A 124 13.84 8.46 -6.28
C VAL A 124 14.94 7.55 -5.75
N HIS A 125 14.84 6.23 -5.99
CA HIS A 125 15.88 5.22 -5.71
C HIS A 125 16.36 5.21 -4.25
N CYS A 126 15.48 5.55 -3.31
CA CYS A 126 15.80 5.45 -1.90
C CYS A 126 15.58 4.03 -1.40
N GLN A 127 16.38 3.59 -0.42
CA GLN A 127 16.22 2.26 0.12
C GLN A 127 14.93 2.16 0.92
N VAL A 128 14.01 1.32 0.43
CA VAL A 128 12.75 0.99 1.09
C VAL A 128 13.02 -0.05 2.16
N LYS A 129 12.30 0.06 3.28
CA LYS A 129 12.32 -0.92 4.37
C LYS A 129 10.90 -1.30 4.76
N TYR A 130 10.68 -2.57 5.08
CA TYR A 130 9.46 -3.04 5.72
C TYR A 130 9.49 -2.76 7.23
N TRP A 131 8.42 -2.18 7.75
CA TRP A 131 8.20 -1.97 9.18
C TRP A 131 7.20 -3.03 9.68
N PRO A 132 7.54 -3.84 10.69
CA PRO A 132 6.66 -4.86 11.24
C PRO A 132 5.86 -4.38 12.46
N ASP A 133 5.97 -3.10 12.83
CA ASP A 133 5.38 -2.58 14.07
C ASP A 133 3.84 -2.63 14.02
N GLU A 134 3.20 -2.86 15.17
CA GLU A 134 1.74 -2.77 15.28
C GLU A 134 1.24 -1.38 14.86
N GLY A 135 0.26 -1.35 13.95
CA GLY A 135 -0.24 -0.12 13.34
C GLY A 135 0.68 0.49 12.26
N ARG A 136 1.79 -0.16 11.92
CA ARG A 136 2.72 0.25 10.85
C ARG A 136 3.33 -1.00 10.18
N LYS A 137 2.47 -1.81 9.57
CA LYS A 137 2.81 -3.03 8.82
C LYS A 137 2.93 -2.73 7.32
N ARG A 138 3.90 -1.90 6.95
CA ARG A 138 4.04 -1.38 5.58
C ARG A 138 5.49 -1.12 5.21
N MET A 139 5.74 -1.01 3.91
CA MET A 139 7.04 -0.62 3.38
C MET A 139 7.10 0.90 3.25
N GLU A 140 8.21 1.51 3.64
CA GLU A 140 8.38 2.97 3.58
C GLU A 140 9.73 3.34 2.99
N ASP A 141 9.76 4.40 2.18
CA ASP A 141 10.99 5.10 1.81
C ASP A 141 11.30 6.21 2.84
N PRO A 142 12.56 6.36 3.27
CA PRO A 142 12.94 7.37 4.26
C PRO A 142 13.19 8.75 3.66
N CYS A 143 13.19 8.88 2.33
CA CYS A 143 13.58 10.12 1.66
C CYS A 143 12.41 11.09 1.49
N TRP A 144 11.27 10.57 1.05
CA TRP A 144 10.06 11.32 0.74
C TRP A 144 8.84 10.80 1.50
N GLY A 145 8.98 9.67 2.18
CA GLY A 145 7.89 9.04 2.93
C GLY A 145 6.92 8.31 2.01
N SER A 146 7.35 7.85 0.83
CA SER A 146 6.49 7.01 0.01
C SER A 146 6.19 5.72 0.76
N MET A 147 4.94 5.28 0.72
CA MET A 147 4.48 4.11 1.45
C MET A 147 3.96 3.07 0.47
N TYR A 148 4.29 1.81 0.71
CA TYR A 148 3.90 0.69 -0.15
C TYR A 148 3.24 -0.41 0.66
N ARG A 149 2.21 -1.02 0.08
CA ARG A 149 1.53 -2.17 0.68
C ARG A 149 2.42 -3.40 0.66
N PRO A 150 2.57 -4.14 1.77
CA PRO A 150 3.38 -5.37 1.77
C PRO A 150 2.77 -6.48 0.93
N ILE A 151 1.46 -6.44 0.65
CA ILE A 151 0.77 -7.56 0.02
C ILE A 151 0.94 -7.61 -1.50
N ASP A 152 1.06 -6.45 -2.14
CA ASP A 152 1.16 -6.31 -3.60
C ASP A 152 2.15 -5.24 -4.06
N GLY A 153 2.80 -4.53 -3.13
CA GLY A 153 3.78 -3.50 -3.44
C GLY A 153 3.17 -2.20 -3.97
N ALA A 154 1.84 -2.02 -3.91
CA ALA A 154 1.17 -0.82 -4.41
C ALA A 154 1.62 0.43 -3.67
N ASN A 155 1.97 1.48 -4.40
CA ASN A 155 2.36 2.77 -3.84
C ASN A 155 1.13 3.56 -3.40
N MET A 156 0.98 3.71 -2.09
CA MET A 156 -0.13 4.42 -1.46
C MET A 156 0.13 5.92 -1.33
N TYR A 157 1.39 6.33 -1.42
CA TYR A 157 1.77 7.74 -1.24
C TYR A 157 2.93 8.10 -2.18
N PRO A 158 2.67 8.26 -3.50
CA PRO A 158 3.73 8.48 -4.44
C PRO A 158 4.49 9.81 -4.27
N TYR A 159 5.74 9.81 -4.69
CA TYR A 159 6.49 11.04 -4.89
C TYR A 159 5.79 11.93 -5.95
N PRO A 160 5.57 13.24 -5.71
CA PRO A 160 4.74 14.12 -6.55
C PRO A 160 5.15 14.29 -8.02
N VAL A 161 6.26 13.69 -8.47
CA VAL A 161 6.74 13.77 -9.87
C VAL A 161 6.40 12.51 -10.67
N MET A 162 5.84 11.47 -10.03
CA MET A 162 5.64 10.13 -10.60
C MET A 162 4.17 9.69 -10.51
N THR A 163 3.24 10.28 -11.27
CA THR A 163 1.80 10.05 -11.03
C THR A 163 0.90 10.33 -12.24
N ASP A 164 1.15 9.66 -13.36
CA ASP A 164 0.18 9.51 -14.45
C ASP A 164 -0.42 8.10 -14.51
N SER A 165 -0.05 7.22 -13.57
CA SER A 165 -0.59 5.86 -13.44
C SER A 165 -0.39 5.33 -12.02
N PRO A 166 -1.22 4.38 -11.55
CA PRO A 166 -0.94 3.62 -10.34
C PRO A 166 0.37 2.84 -10.49
N LEU A 167 1.29 3.00 -9.53
CA LEU A 167 2.59 2.35 -9.55
C LEU A 167 2.77 1.43 -8.35
N GLY A 168 3.54 0.36 -8.55
CA GLY A 168 4.00 -0.53 -7.50
C GLY A 168 5.51 -0.73 -7.53
N LEU A 169 6.05 -1.29 -6.45
CA LEU A 169 7.44 -1.75 -6.42
C LEU A 169 7.63 -2.90 -7.43
N PRO A 170 8.78 -2.96 -8.11
CA PRO A 170 9.18 -4.16 -8.82
C PRO A 170 9.26 -5.33 -7.85
N TYR A 171 8.85 -6.52 -8.30
CA TYR A 171 8.75 -7.71 -7.47
C TYR A 171 9.41 -8.91 -8.13
N LEU A 172 9.72 -9.92 -7.32
CA LEU A 172 10.19 -11.22 -7.79
C LEU A 172 9.13 -12.27 -7.47
N ASP A 173 8.75 -13.03 -8.48
CA ASP A 173 7.94 -14.23 -8.28
C ASP A 173 8.77 -15.29 -7.56
N LEU A 174 8.13 -15.96 -6.62
CA LEU A 174 8.76 -16.94 -5.76
C LEU A 174 8.15 -18.32 -6.01
N SER A 175 8.97 -19.35 -5.81
CA SER A 175 8.51 -20.73 -5.71
C SER A 175 9.15 -21.43 -4.52
N ILE A 176 8.56 -22.54 -4.09
CA ILE A 176 9.04 -23.37 -3.00
C ILE A 176 9.22 -24.81 -3.51
N ASP A 177 10.32 -25.46 -3.14
CA ASP A 177 10.53 -26.87 -3.46
C ASP A 177 9.99 -27.82 -2.36
N ASP A 178 10.09 -29.13 -2.61
CA ASP A 178 9.66 -30.19 -1.68
C ASP A 178 10.40 -30.16 -0.33
N TYR A 179 11.55 -29.49 -0.26
CA TYR A 179 12.37 -29.34 0.96
C TYR A 179 12.06 -28.05 1.71
N GLY A 180 11.16 -27.23 1.17
CA GLY A 180 10.76 -25.96 1.75
C GLY A 180 11.71 -24.81 1.42
N SER A 181 12.57 -24.95 0.40
CA SER A 181 13.50 -23.91 -0.01
C SER A 181 12.87 -22.91 -0.97
N LEU A 182 13.13 -21.61 -0.76
CA LEU A 182 12.61 -20.54 -1.62
C LEU A 182 13.53 -20.27 -2.82
N TYR A 183 12.89 -20.05 -3.95
CA TYR A 183 13.56 -19.72 -5.21
C TYR A 183 12.91 -18.51 -5.85
N VAL A 184 13.73 -17.74 -6.58
CA VAL A 184 13.25 -16.69 -7.48
C VAL A 184 12.99 -17.30 -8.85
N GLU A 185 11.79 -17.10 -9.38
CA GLU A 185 11.47 -17.39 -10.77
C GLU A 185 12.08 -16.32 -11.69
N PRO A 186 12.52 -16.68 -12.93
CA PRO A 186 13.11 -15.71 -13.85
C PRO A 186 12.17 -14.51 -14.12
N PRO A 187 12.54 -13.29 -13.72
CA PRO A 187 11.66 -12.13 -13.84
C PRO A 187 11.65 -11.56 -15.25
N VAL A 188 10.52 -10.97 -15.64
CA VAL A 188 10.37 -10.19 -16.87
C VAL A 188 10.44 -8.69 -16.53
N TRP A 189 11.60 -8.08 -16.76
CA TRP A 189 11.88 -6.69 -16.41
C TRP A 189 11.21 -5.67 -17.35
N THR A 190 9.90 -5.54 -17.24
CA THR A 190 9.11 -4.52 -17.92
C THR A 190 8.13 -3.88 -16.95
N MET A 191 7.67 -2.66 -17.22
CA MET A 191 6.71 -1.98 -16.35
C MET A 191 5.34 -2.69 -16.28
N GLN A 192 5.03 -3.59 -17.21
CA GLN A 192 3.74 -4.30 -17.26
C GLN A 192 3.75 -5.63 -16.49
N GLU A 193 4.94 -6.12 -16.13
CA GLU A 193 5.14 -7.44 -15.50
C GLU A 193 5.81 -7.23 -14.12
N ASN A 194 7.00 -7.81 -13.90
CA ASN A 194 7.73 -7.72 -12.63
C ASN A 194 8.23 -6.30 -12.30
N GLY A 195 8.21 -5.36 -13.24
CA GLY A 195 8.64 -3.97 -13.08
C GLY A 195 10.04 -3.70 -13.64
N VAL A 196 10.48 -2.45 -13.50
CA VAL A 196 11.86 -2.03 -13.79
C VAL A 196 12.45 -1.47 -12.52
N ILE A 197 13.61 -1.99 -12.08
CA ILE A 197 14.25 -1.61 -10.82
C ILE A 197 14.52 -0.10 -10.79
N GLY A 198 14.10 0.56 -9.72
CA GLY A 198 14.16 2.03 -9.55
C GLY A 198 13.05 2.82 -10.25
N VAL A 199 12.40 2.25 -11.28
CA VAL A 199 11.31 2.90 -12.02
C VAL A 199 9.93 2.44 -11.55
N GLY A 200 9.77 1.17 -11.15
CA GLY A 200 8.49 0.61 -10.73
C GLY A 200 7.80 -0.26 -11.78
N ARG A 201 6.56 -0.63 -11.48
CA ARG A 201 5.62 -1.31 -12.38
C ARG A 201 4.28 -0.60 -12.37
N ILE A 202 3.57 -0.64 -13.49
CA ILE A 202 2.22 -0.13 -13.63
C ILE A 202 1.27 -1.15 -13.04
N MET A 203 0.39 -0.70 -12.15
CA MET A 203 -0.65 -1.54 -11.56
C MET A 203 -2.01 -1.16 -12.14
N SER A 204 -2.84 -2.16 -12.38
CA SER A 204 -4.24 -1.91 -12.72
C SER A 204 -5.04 -1.61 -11.44
N MET A 205 -6.10 -0.80 -11.55
CA MET A 205 -7.00 -0.60 -10.41
C MET A 205 -7.70 -1.89 -9.97
N GLN A 206 -7.85 -2.88 -10.87
CA GLN A 206 -8.39 -4.19 -10.50
C GLN A 206 -7.42 -4.96 -9.59
N GLU A 207 -6.12 -4.93 -9.91
CA GLU A 207 -5.08 -5.53 -9.08
C GLU A 207 -5.02 -4.86 -7.70
N ILE A 208 -5.09 -3.53 -7.66
CA ILE A 208 -5.11 -2.77 -6.41
C ILE A 208 -6.34 -3.14 -5.57
N ARG A 209 -7.52 -3.24 -6.18
CA ARG A 209 -8.75 -3.67 -5.49
C ARG A 209 -8.66 -5.10 -5.00
N HIS A 210 -8.00 -6.00 -5.74
CA HIS A 210 -7.76 -7.35 -5.26
C HIS A 210 -6.89 -7.36 -3.99
N GLY A 211 -5.79 -6.60 -3.97
CA GLY A 211 -4.98 -6.42 -2.76
C GLY A 211 -5.78 -5.82 -1.60
N SER A 212 -6.66 -4.87 -1.90
CA SER A 212 -7.57 -4.23 -0.93
C SER A 212 -8.58 -5.22 -0.35
N GLN A 213 -9.14 -6.12 -1.16
CA GLN A 213 -10.04 -7.18 -0.69
C GLN A 213 -9.33 -8.10 0.28
N ILE A 214 -8.08 -8.48 0.02
CA ILE A 214 -7.34 -9.34 0.95
C ILE A 214 -7.12 -8.64 2.30
N LEU A 215 -6.90 -7.32 2.30
CA LEU A 215 -6.83 -6.54 3.55
C LEU A 215 -8.16 -6.61 4.33
N VAL A 216 -9.30 -6.46 3.65
CA VAL A 216 -10.63 -6.59 4.25
C VAL A 216 -10.86 -8.01 4.77
N ASP A 217 -10.61 -9.04 3.96
CA ASP A 217 -10.80 -10.45 4.34
C ASP A 217 -9.96 -10.83 5.56
N SER A 218 -8.69 -10.39 5.57
CA SER A 218 -7.78 -10.55 6.71
C SER A 218 -8.36 -9.89 7.97
N TYR A 219 -8.85 -8.67 7.81
CA TYR A 219 -9.44 -7.89 8.90
C TYR A 219 -10.72 -8.55 9.46
N GLU A 220 -11.62 -9.00 8.60
CA GLU A 220 -12.87 -9.66 9.01
C GLU A 220 -12.61 -10.97 9.76
N LYS A 221 -11.60 -11.73 9.33
CA LYS A 221 -11.16 -12.97 10.00
C LYS A 221 -10.82 -12.74 11.48
N ILE A 222 -10.18 -11.62 11.80
CA ILE A 222 -9.78 -11.29 13.18
C ILE A 222 -10.81 -10.43 13.94
N ASN A 223 -11.76 -9.79 13.24
CA ASN A 223 -12.78 -8.91 13.81
C ASN A 223 -14.21 -9.23 13.31
N PRO A 224 -14.74 -10.45 13.53
CA PRO A 224 -15.99 -10.91 12.91
C PRO A 224 -17.27 -10.18 13.35
N ASN A 225 -17.20 -9.38 14.43
CA ASN A 225 -18.34 -8.63 14.95
C ASN A 225 -18.29 -7.14 14.61
N HIS A 226 -17.32 -6.72 13.82
CA HIS A 226 -17.19 -5.33 13.42
C HIS A 226 -17.95 -5.07 12.12
N PRO A 227 -18.44 -3.84 11.88
CA PRO A 227 -19.05 -3.51 10.59
C PRO A 227 -18.09 -3.69 9.42
N GLU A 228 -18.71 -3.94 8.27
CA GLU A 228 -18.06 -4.09 6.97
C GLU A 228 -17.25 -2.83 6.64
N ILE A 229 -16.02 -3.03 6.16
CA ILE A 229 -15.17 -1.98 5.64
C ILE A 229 -15.11 -2.17 4.11
N PRO A 230 -15.63 -1.23 3.31
CA PRO A 230 -15.66 -1.41 1.88
C PRO A 230 -14.26 -1.38 1.25
N VAL A 231 -14.09 -2.05 0.11
CA VAL A 231 -12.84 -2.01 -0.67
C VAL A 231 -12.66 -0.67 -1.38
N ASP A 232 -13.76 -0.06 -1.81
CA ASP A 232 -13.79 1.24 -2.45
C ASP A 232 -14.70 2.17 -1.65
N PHE A 233 -14.26 3.41 -1.45
CA PHE A 233 -15.07 4.42 -0.78
C PHE A 233 -14.84 5.78 -1.42
N ALA A 234 -15.91 6.45 -1.84
CA ALA A 234 -15.83 7.75 -2.48
C ALA A 234 -14.86 7.75 -3.69
N GLY A 235 -14.93 6.70 -4.52
CA GLY A 235 -14.08 6.55 -5.70
C GLY A 235 -12.60 6.23 -5.41
N LEU A 236 -12.19 6.17 -4.14
CA LEU A 236 -10.85 5.80 -3.70
C LEU A 236 -10.79 4.32 -3.30
N ALA A 237 -9.63 3.69 -3.47
CA ALA A 237 -9.41 2.29 -3.06
C ALA A 237 -8.78 2.21 -1.67
N LEU A 238 -9.12 1.17 -0.90
CA LEU A 238 -8.56 0.93 0.42
C LEU A 238 -7.06 0.68 0.35
N ALA A 239 -6.29 1.61 0.91
CA ALA A 239 -4.83 1.55 0.94
C ALA A 239 -4.32 0.82 2.18
N GLU A 240 -4.91 1.08 3.34
CA GLU A 240 -4.46 0.54 4.61
C GLU A 240 -5.64 0.25 5.52
N ILE A 241 -5.55 -0.84 6.28
CA ILE A 241 -6.46 -1.14 7.38
C ILE A 241 -5.64 -1.57 8.59
N SER A 242 -5.98 -1.00 9.74
CA SER A 242 -5.33 -1.31 11.01
C SER A 242 -6.39 -1.43 12.10
N SER A 243 -6.30 -2.47 12.91
CA SER A 243 -7.20 -2.68 14.04
C SER A 243 -6.43 -2.61 15.36
N HIS A 244 -6.95 -1.84 16.31
CA HIS A 244 -6.43 -1.76 17.66
C HIS A 244 -7.57 -1.88 18.67
N HIS A 245 -7.64 -3.00 19.37
CA HIS A 245 -8.63 -3.32 20.41
C HIS A 245 -10.08 -3.09 19.98
N ASN A 246 -10.60 -1.87 20.20
CA ASN A 246 -11.98 -1.47 19.98
C ASN A 246 -12.14 -0.45 18.84
N ARG A 247 -11.08 -0.26 18.04
CA ARG A 247 -11.02 0.70 16.96
C ARG A 247 -10.43 0.08 15.70
N VAL A 248 -10.96 0.49 14.56
CA VAL A 248 -10.38 0.25 13.24
C VAL A 248 -10.12 1.59 12.57
N ASN A 249 -8.95 1.71 11.96
CA ASN A 249 -8.64 2.79 11.05
C ASN A 249 -8.43 2.19 9.66
N ALA A 250 -9.18 2.68 8.69
CA ALA A 250 -9.00 2.44 7.28
C ALA A 250 -8.58 3.75 6.61
N ARG A 251 -7.69 3.66 5.63
CA ARG A 251 -7.31 4.77 4.77
C ARG A 251 -7.59 4.40 3.34
N TYR A 252 -8.31 5.25 2.63
CA TYR A 252 -8.53 5.13 1.20
C TYR A 252 -7.68 6.16 0.49
N SER A 253 -7.12 5.80 -0.66
CA SER A 253 -6.22 6.68 -1.39
C SER A 253 -6.48 6.64 -2.90
N ASP A 254 -6.14 7.73 -3.57
CA ASP A 254 -6.16 7.85 -5.02
C ASP A 254 -4.84 7.34 -5.61
N PHE A 255 -4.81 6.05 -5.93
CA PHE A 255 -3.64 5.43 -6.53
C PHE A 255 -3.38 6.02 -7.93
N GLY A 256 -2.27 6.75 -8.07
CA GLY A 256 -1.81 7.30 -9.34
C GLY A 256 -2.14 8.77 -9.58
N SER A 257 -2.70 9.48 -8.60
CA SER A 257 -2.95 10.92 -8.69
C SER A 257 -1.79 11.78 -8.17
N LEU A 258 -1.57 12.92 -8.83
CA LEU A 258 -0.64 13.97 -8.38
C LEU A 258 -1.11 14.65 -7.09
N TYR A 259 -2.43 14.73 -6.94
CA TYR A 259 -3.08 15.40 -5.83
C TYR A 259 -3.55 14.31 -4.89
N HIS A 260 -2.65 13.86 -4.00
CA HIS A 260 -2.97 12.86 -2.98
C HIS A 260 -4.29 13.22 -2.30
N GLN A 261 -5.33 12.46 -2.62
CA GLN A 261 -6.60 12.50 -1.93
C GLN A 261 -6.64 11.28 -1.05
N ASP A 262 -6.87 11.52 0.23
CA ASP A 262 -7.02 10.47 1.20
C ASP A 262 -8.33 10.67 1.94
N ILE A 263 -9.00 9.55 2.22
CA ILE A 263 -10.09 9.50 3.17
C ILE A 263 -9.60 8.70 4.36
N SER A 264 -9.64 9.32 5.53
CA SER A 264 -9.44 8.62 6.80
C SER A 264 -10.80 8.14 7.28
N PHE A 265 -10.89 6.87 7.62
CA PHE A 265 -12.12 6.21 8.02
C PHE A 265 -11.86 5.49 9.34
N GLU A 266 -12.54 5.90 10.40
CA GLU A 266 -12.38 5.33 11.71
C GLU A 266 -13.71 4.78 12.23
N VAL A 267 -13.65 3.56 12.79
CA VAL A 267 -14.80 2.93 13.43
C VAL A 267 -14.44 2.52 14.84
N ARG A 268 -15.35 2.78 15.78
CA ARG A 268 -15.17 2.42 17.19
C ARG A 268 -16.45 1.81 17.76
N ASN A 269 -16.31 0.82 18.63
CA ASN A 269 -17.44 0.33 19.42
C ASN A 269 -17.93 1.43 20.38
N VAL A 270 -19.23 1.67 20.38
CA VAL A 270 -19.88 2.74 21.14
C VAL A 270 -19.93 2.42 22.62
N SER A 271 -19.35 3.30 23.45
CA SER A 271 -19.66 3.30 24.87
C SER A 271 -20.97 4.07 25.14
N ALA A 272 -21.62 3.80 26.28
CA ALA A 272 -22.80 4.57 26.71
C ALA A 272 -22.52 6.09 26.88
N GLN A 273 -21.25 6.48 27.02
CA GLN A 273 -20.83 7.88 27.10
C GLN A 273 -20.72 8.52 25.72
N ASP A 274 -20.33 7.76 24.69
CA ASP A 274 -20.21 8.24 23.31
C ASP A 274 -21.59 8.62 22.75
N GLN A 275 -22.63 7.82 23.03
CA GLN A 275 -24.01 8.14 22.63
C GLN A 275 -24.48 9.48 23.19
N LYS A 276 -24.18 9.76 24.46
CA LYS A 276 -24.55 11.02 25.10
C LYS A 276 -23.78 12.20 24.53
N SER A 277 -22.48 12.03 24.27
CA SER A 277 -21.65 13.07 23.65
C SER A 277 -22.13 13.43 22.25
N PHE A 278 -22.49 12.41 21.46
CA PHE A 278 -22.95 12.58 20.09
C PHE A 278 -24.28 13.35 20.01
N SER A 279 -25.18 13.14 20.99
CA SER A 279 -26.45 13.87 21.08
C SER A 279 -26.31 15.38 21.40
N ASN A 280 -25.11 15.86 21.69
CA ASN A 280 -24.87 17.28 21.94
C ASN A 280 -24.80 18.08 20.62
N MET A 281 -25.95 18.57 20.17
CA MET A 281 -26.11 19.36 18.93
C MET A 281 -25.55 20.80 19.00
N ALA A 282 -24.78 21.14 20.04
CA ALA A 282 -24.25 22.49 20.25
C ALA A 282 -22.76 22.64 19.82
N LYS A 283 -22.22 21.72 19.02
CA LYS A 283 -20.87 21.88 18.49
C LYS A 283 -20.86 23.01 17.47
N PRO A 284 -19.95 24.00 17.58
CA PRO A 284 -19.84 25.10 16.62
C PRO A 284 -19.37 24.58 15.25
N ASN A 285 -19.62 25.36 14.19
CA ASN A 285 -19.17 25.07 12.82
C ASN A 285 -19.56 23.67 12.37
N SER A 286 -20.78 23.26 12.70
CA SER A 286 -21.30 21.92 12.41
C SER A 286 -22.72 21.98 11.89
N GLU A 287 -23.02 21.08 10.96
CA GLU A 287 -24.37 20.74 10.52
C GLU A 287 -24.77 19.37 11.07
N PHE A 288 -26.06 19.23 11.37
CA PHE A 288 -26.66 17.98 11.79
C PHE A 288 -27.72 17.60 10.77
N TRP A 289 -27.49 16.48 10.11
CA TRP A 289 -28.37 15.89 9.12
C TRP A 289 -29.01 14.65 9.71
N GLN A 290 -30.17 14.26 9.20
CA GLN A 290 -30.84 13.03 9.59
C GLN A 290 -31.23 12.23 8.37
N ILE A 291 -31.05 10.90 8.48
CA ILE A 291 -31.57 9.88 7.57
C ILE A 291 -32.11 8.75 8.44
N ASP A 292 -33.35 8.34 8.17
CA ASP A 292 -34.12 7.46 9.05
C ASP A 292 -34.10 7.94 10.52
N ASP A 293 -33.71 7.07 11.45
CA ASP A 293 -33.55 7.38 12.87
C ASP A 293 -32.11 7.79 13.24
N THR A 294 -31.21 7.90 12.25
CA THR A 294 -29.78 8.19 12.47
C THR A 294 -29.47 9.67 12.24
N VAL A 295 -28.79 10.29 13.20
CA VAL A 295 -28.24 11.64 13.07
C VAL A 295 -26.80 11.56 12.58
N ILE A 296 -26.50 12.30 11.52
CA ILE A 296 -25.16 12.47 10.95
C ILE A 296 -24.68 13.88 11.30
N ARG A 297 -23.52 13.98 11.90
CA ARG A 297 -22.85 15.27 12.15
C ARG A 297 -21.82 15.52 11.06
N ILE A 298 -21.82 16.73 10.52
CA ILE A 298 -20.85 17.20 9.54
C ILE A 298 -20.15 18.42 10.12
N GLY A 299 -18.83 18.37 10.24
CA GLY A 299 -17.98 19.46 10.72
C GLY A 299 -16.65 19.48 9.96
N GLY A 300 -15.56 19.85 10.63
CA GLY A 300 -14.22 19.89 10.06
C GLY A 300 -13.74 21.32 9.74
N SER A 301 -12.52 21.44 9.23
CA SER A 301 -11.92 22.76 8.94
C SER A 301 -12.61 23.48 7.79
N ALA A 302 -13.29 22.74 6.90
CA ALA A 302 -14.07 23.29 5.79
C ALA A 302 -15.31 24.07 6.26
N MET A 303 -15.82 23.76 7.45
CA MET A 303 -17.03 24.39 8.02
C MET A 303 -16.70 25.60 8.91
N ASP A 304 -15.42 25.89 9.13
CA ASP A 304 -14.97 27.05 9.90
C ASP A 304 -14.65 28.23 8.98
N GLU A 305 -15.57 29.20 8.89
CA GLU A 305 -15.38 30.41 8.09
C GLU A 305 -14.16 31.25 8.54
N ASN A 306 -13.75 31.08 9.80
CA ASN A 306 -12.58 31.77 10.35
C ASN A 306 -11.28 31.00 10.13
N SER A 307 -11.35 29.84 9.45
CA SER A 307 -10.19 29.02 9.14
C SER A 307 -9.19 29.80 8.30
N LYS A 308 -7.95 29.85 8.77
CA LYS A 308 -6.82 30.42 8.02
C LYS A 308 -6.18 29.40 7.08
N GLN A 309 -6.68 28.17 7.10
CA GLN A 309 -6.18 27.09 6.27
C GLN A 309 -6.53 27.38 4.81
N PRO A 310 -5.60 27.20 3.86
CA PRO A 310 -5.95 27.25 2.45
C PRO A 310 -7.04 26.23 2.10
N GLU A 311 -7.99 26.62 1.27
CA GLU A 311 -9.16 25.80 0.86
C GLU A 311 -8.80 24.39 0.40
N LYS A 312 -7.67 24.23 -0.32
CA LYS A 312 -7.18 22.93 -0.77
C LYS A 312 -6.77 21.95 0.34
N PHE A 313 -6.68 22.43 1.58
CA PHE A 313 -6.40 21.61 2.76
C PHE A 313 -7.62 21.54 3.69
N HIS A 314 -8.76 22.11 3.28
CA HIS A 314 -9.98 21.99 4.06
C HIS A 314 -10.47 20.54 4.01
N ASP A 315 -10.93 20.07 5.16
CA ASP A 315 -11.49 18.75 5.35
C ASP A 315 -12.87 18.85 6.01
N TYR A 316 -13.70 17.88 5.67
CA TYR A 316 -14.98 17.63 6.32
C TYR A 316 -14.83 16.42 7.23
N ASP A 317 -15.35 16.54 8.45
CA ASP A 317 -15.48 15.44 9.39
C ASP A 317 -16.94 15.01 9.45
N VAL A 318 -17.23 13.83 8.93
CA VAL A 318 -18.57 13.22 8.98
C VAL A 318 -18.59 12.14 10.04
N GLU A 319 -19.43 12.31 11.06
CA GLU A 319 -19.57 11.34 12.13
C GLU A 319 -21.02 10.89 12.30
N PHE A 320 -21.23 9.60 12.59
CA PHE A 320 -22.54 9.04 12.90
C PHE A 320 -22.43 7.80 13.79
N ILE A 321 -23.54 7.42 14.41
CA ILE A 321 -23.65 6.17 15.18
C ILE A 321 -24.64 5.25 14.48
N LEU A 322 -24.20 4.04 14.15
CA LEU A 322 -25.03 3.02 13.53
C LEU A 322 -24.68 1.64 14.12
N ASP A 323 -25.70 0.86 14.49
CA ASP A 323 -25.58 -0.50 15.01
C ASP A 323 -24.58 -0.69 16.17
N GLY A 324 -24.47 0.32 17.04
CA GLY A 324 -23.55 0.29 18.18
C GLY A 324 -22.10 0.61 17.83
N PHE A 325 -21.85 1.18 16.65
CA PHE A 325 -20.54 1.68 16.21
C PHE A 325 -20.60 3.18 15.91
N THR A 326 -19.54 3.90 16.30
CA THR A 326 -19.29 5.27 15.89
C THR A 326 -18.42 5.22 14.65
N TYR A 327 -18.84 5.92 13.61
CA TYR A 327 -18.08 6.15 12.38
C TYR A 327 -17.59 7.58 12.40
N ALA A 328 -16.32 7.79 12.04
CA ALA A 328 -15.72 9.09 11.85
C ALA A 328 -14.93 9.06 10.54
N ILE A 329 -15.39 9.84 9.56
CA ILE A 329 -14.88 9.84 8.19
C ILE A 329 -14.42 11.26 7.86
N THR A 330 -13.15 11.39 7.49
CA THR A 330 -12.54 12.67 7.14
C THR A 330 -12.12 12.66 5.68
N GLY A 331 -12.52 13.69 4.92
CA GLY A 331 -12.15 13.85 3.50
C GLY A 331 -12.50 15.24 2.95
N SER A 332 -12.07 15.56 1.73
CA SER A 332 -12.19 16.90 1.16
C SER A 332 -13.46 17.15 0.33
N ASP A 333 -14.17 16.11 -0.11
CA ASP A 333 -15.36 16.23 -0.97
C ASP A 333 -16.63 15.80 -0.19
N LEU A 334 -17.33 16.77 0.37
CA LEU A 334 -18.49 16.52 1.22
C LEU A 334 -19.62 15.78 0.51
N GLU A 335 -19.91 16.15 -0.74
CA GLU A 335 -21.07 15.59 -1.46
C GLU A 335 -20.81 14.13 -1.85
N LEU A 336 -19.57 13.84 -2.25
CA LEU A 336 -19.11 12.48 -2.48
C LEU A 336 -19.14 11.65 -1.19
N LEU A 337 -18.65 12.21 -0.07
CA LEU A 337 -18.70 11.54 1.24
C LEU A 337 -20.14 11.18 1.63
N LYS A 338 -21.06 12.15 1.62
CA LYS A 338 -22.48 11.91 1.96
C LYS A 338 -23.10 10.84 1.05
N THR A 339 -22.87 10.92 -0.27
CA THR A 339 -23.41 9.95 -1.24
C THR A 339 -22.96 8.53 -0.91
N PHE A 340 -21.67 8.33 -0.65
CA PHE A 340 -21.12 6.99 -0.35
C PHE A 340 -21.47 6.53 1.06
N ILE A 341 -21.63 7.43 2.03
CA ILE A 341 -22.14 7.08 3.35
C ILE A 341 -23.55 6.49 3.24
N VAL A 342 -24.45 7.16 2.52
CA VAL A 342 -25.82 6.66 2.30
C VAL A 342 -25.77 5.31 1.57
N LEU A 343 -25.03 5.23 0.46
CA LEU A 343 -24.93 4.02 -0.35
C LEU A 343 -24.47 2.79 0.43
N HIS A 344 -23.45 2.94 1.30
CA HIS A 344 -22.84 1.79 1.99
C HIS A 344 -23.48 1.47 3.34
N TYR A 345 -24.01 2.46 4.06
CA TYR A 345 -24.47 2.27 5.44
C TYR A 345 -25.98 2.41 5.62
N PHE A 346 -26.71 2.88 4.61
CA PHE A 346 -28.15 3.09 4.66
C PHE A 346 -28.81 2.45 3.44
N GLN A 347 -28.82 1.10 3.40
CA GLN A 347 -29.20 0.31 2.21
C GLN A 347 -30.60 0.61 1.65
N GLU A 348 -31.55 1.02 2.50
CA GLU A 348 -32.91 1.39 2.10
C GLU A 348 -33.07 2.89 1.84
N GLY A 349 -32.08 3.70 2.22
CA GLY A 349 -32.09 5.15 2.09
C GLY A 349 -31.54 5.65 0.75
N ASN A 350 -32.06 6.78 0.30
CA ASN A 350 -31.54 7.57 -0.81
C ASN A 350 -30.85 8.83 -0.28
N TYR A 351 -29.89 9.36 -1.03
CA TYR A 351 -29.27 10.65 -0.75
C TYR A 351 -30.32 11.75 -0.51
N ASP A 352 -31.39 11.74 -1.31
CA ASP A 352 -32.50 12.70 -1.22
C ASP A 352 -33.33 12.56 0.08
N ASP A 353 -33.17 11.47 0.83
CA ASP A 353 -33.85 11.28 2.12
C ASP A 353 -33.10 11.96 3.27
N MET A 354 -31.87 12.43 3.04
CA MET A 354 -31.13 13.23 4.01
C MET A 354 -31.76 14.63 4.13
N PHE A 355 -32.05 15.06 5.36
CA PHE A 355 -32.49 16.43 5.61
C PHE A 355 -31.72 17.10 6.75
N LEU A 356 -31.52 18.41 6.60
CA LEU A 356 -30.85 19.24 7.59
C LEU A 356 -31.77 19.45 8.79
N VAL A 357 -31.32 19.00 9.97
CA VAL A 357 -32.00 19.17 11.26
C VAL A 357 -31.63 20.50 11.90
N SER A 358 -30.33 20.81 11.93
CA SER A 358 -29.82 22.06 12.48
C SER A 358 -28.45 22.42 11.92
N SER A 359 -28.11 23.70 11.95
CA SER A 359 -26.80 24.22 11.58
C SER A 359 -26.34 25.25 12.60
N THR A 360 -25.04 25.19 12.91
CA THR A 360 -24.32 26.16 13.75
C THR A 360 -23.25 26.92 12.95
N VAL A 361 -23.22 26.72 11.63
CA VAL A 361 -22.38 27.47 10.71
C VAL A 361 -22.94 28.88 10.64
N GLU A 362 -22.11 29.89 10.90
CA GLU A 362 -22.49 31.29 10.69
C GLU A 362 -22.77 31.49 9.18
N GLN A 363 -23.85 32.20 8.82
CA GLN A 363 -24.25 32.45 7.43
C GLN A 363 -23.88 33.87 6.98
#